data_AF-A0A8H3XC98-F1
#
_entry.id   AF-A0A8H3XC98-F1
#
_cell.length_a   1.000
_cell.length_b   1.000
_cell.length_c   1.000
_cell.angle_alpha   90.00
_cell.angle_beta   90.00
_cell.angle_gamma   90.00
#
_symmetry.space_group_name_H-M   'P 1'
#
loop_
_entity.id
_entity.type
_entity.pdbx_description
1 polymer ?
#
loop_
_entity_poly.entity_id
_entity_poly.type
_entity_poly.pdbx_seq_one_letter_code
_entity_poly.pdbx_strand_id
1 'polypeptide(L)'
;MLNDYRTLHLHMIYTVHDIHDIYLQFQIFFTVKFKMPVETLFSSDLISSEVQAALPKGHTIRPLSSEDYEKGFLDVLTVLTTVGDMSKAQFLERFYYLKAHNHEYFTLVIVSPEDRIIGAGTIFIERKFIHNNGLVGHIEDIAVDKNQQGKKLGLRIIQALKHIGAKTGCYKVILDCSEENVPFYEKCGFTRKEHEMVWYIPDDISKAKL
;
A
#
# COMPACT_ATOMS: atom_id res chain seq x y z
N MET A 1 -36.47 -17.39 -35.12
CA MET A 1 -35.35 -18.16 -35.72
C MET A 1 -34.12 -17.25 -35.66
N LEU A 2 -33.41 -17.20 -34.53
CA LEU A 2 -32.22 -18.01 -34.19
C LEU A 2 -31.11 -17.88 -35.25
N ASN A 3 -30.07 -17.09 -34.93
CA ASN A 3 -28.70 -17.08 -35.48
C ASN A 3 -27.92 -16.06 -34.63
N ASP A 4 -26.75 -16.29 -34.05
CA ASP A 4 -25.80 -17.40 -34.08
C ASP A 4 -24.93 -17.20 -32.82
N TYR A 5 -25.18 -17.94 -31.74
CA TYR A 5 -24.29 -17.99 -30.57
C TYR A 5 -23.11 -18.90 -30.95
N ARG A 6 -22.08 -18.32 -31.56
CA ARG A 6 -20.79 -19.01 -31.68
C ARG A 6 -20.07 -19.00 -30.34
N THR A 7 -20.34 -20.07 -29.61
CA THR A 7 -19.57 -20.59 -28.49
C THR A 7 -18.07 -20.59 -28.82
N LEU A 8 -17.33 -19.63 -28.28
CA LEU A 8 -15.89 -19.72 -28.15
C LEU A 8 -15.58 -20.80 -27.10
N HIS A 9 -15.37 -22.02 -27.55
CA HIS A 9 -14.76 -23.08 -26.76
C HIS A 9 -13.30 -22.70 -26.50
N LEU A 10 -13.05 -22.02 -25.37
CA LEU A 10 -11.72 -21.97 -24.78
C LEU A 10 -11.65 -23.07 -23.72
N HIS A 11 -10.97 -24.17 -24.05
CA HIS A 11 -10.58 -25.20 -23.10
C HIS A 11 -9.56 -24.60 -22.13
N MET A 12 -10.02 -24.01 -21.03
CA MET A 12 -9.19 -23.73 -19.87
C MET A 12 -9.40 -24.86 -18.86
N ILE A 13 -8.53 -25.86 -18.90
CA ILE A 13 -8.39 -26.81 -17.80
C ILE A 13 -7.53 -26.11 -16.75
N TYR A 14 -8.18 -25.48 -15.77
CA TYR A 14 -7.51 -25.07 -14.54
C TYR A 14 -8.37 -25.50 -13.36
N THR A 15 -7.76 -26.25 -12.44
CA THR A 15 -8.30 -26.52 -11.11
C THR A 15 -8.32 -25.21 -10.35
N VAL A 16 -9.50 -24.58 -10.23
CA VAL A 16 -9.71 -23.33 -9.50
C VAL A 16 -10.39 -23.66 -8.17
N HIS A 17 -9.83 -23.19 -7.06
CA HIS A 17 -10.41 -23.39 -5.72
C HIS A 17 -11.23 -22.18 -5.23
N ASP A 18 -11.23 -21.02 -5.90
CA ASP A 18 -11.97 -19.84 -5.44
C ASP A 18 -12.47 -18.92 -6.59
N ILE A 19 -13.69 -18.38 -6.45
CA ILE A 19 -14.33 -17.46 -7.40
C ILE A 19 -13.59 -16.10 -7.43
N HIS A 20 -12.94 -15.72 -6.32
CA HIS A 20 -12.14 -14.50 -6.24
C HIS A 20 -10.92 -14.53 -7.16
N ASP A 21 -10.25 -15.67 -7.31
CA ASP A 21 -9.09 -15.83 -8.19
C ASP A 21 -9.46 -15.71 -9.66
N ILE A 22 -10.64 -16.22 -10.04
CA ILE A 22 -11.16 -16.06 -11.40
C ILE A 22 -11.41 -14.59 -11.70
N TYR A 23 -12.01 -13.85 -10.75
CA TYR A 23 -12.28 -12.41 -10.94
C TYR A 23 -11.00 -11.60 -11.03
N LEU A 24 -9.99 -11.91 -10.21
CA LEU A 24 -8.68 -11.26 -10.25
C LEU A 24 -7.95 -11.54 -11.57
N GLN A 25 -7.93 -12.79 -12.04
CA GLN A 25 -7.35 -13.13 -13.34
C GLN A 25 -8.12 -12.51 -14.52
N PHE A 26 -9.46 -12.43 -14.44
CA PHE A 26 -10.26 -11.74 -15.44
C PHE A 26 -9.96 -10.24 -15.47
N GLN A 27 -9.84 -9.59 -14.31
CA GLN A 27 -9.45 -8.19 -14.19
C GLN A 27 -8.04 -7.96 -14.74
N ILE A 28 -7.07 -8.83 -14.47
CA ILE A 28 -5.70 -8.72 -15.00
C ILE A 28 -5.71 -8.85 -16.53
N PHE A 29 -6.40 -9.85 -17.09
CA PHE A 29 -6.50 -10.04 -18.55
C PHE A 29 -7.15 -8.84 -19.25
N PHE A 30 -8.21 -8.27 -18.65
CA PHE A 30 -8.82 -7.04 -19.16
C PHE A 30 -7.92 -5.82 -18.98
N THR A 31 -7.20 -5.69 -17.87
CA THR A 31 -6.31 -4.56 -17.58
C THR A 31 -5.15 -4.47 -18.58
N VAL A 32 -4.62 -5.61 -19.03
CA VAL A 32 -3.54 -5.64 -20.03
C VAL A 32 -4.06 -5.35 -21.45
N LYS A 33 -5.33 -5.65 -21.75
CA LYS A 33 -5.90 -5.48 -23.11
C LYS A 33 -6.80 -4.25 -23.30
N PHE A 34 -7.39 -3.70 -22.23
CA PHE A 34 -8.33 -2.59 -22.26
C PHE A 34 -7.93 -1.54 -21.22
N LYS A 35 -8.00 -0.26 -21.60
CA LYS A 35 -7.62 0.87 -20.74
C LYS A 35 -8.68 1.03 -19.63
N MET A 36 -8.42 0.41 -18.48
CA MET A 36 -9.26 0.55 -17.28
C MET A 36 -9.25 1.98 -16.76
N PRO A 37 -10.32 2.42 -16.06
CA PRO A 37 -10.30 3.71 -15.36
C PRO A 37 -9.20 3.74 -14.29
N VAL A 38 -8.67 4.93 -14.03
CA VAL A 38 -7.69 5.14 -12.97
C VAL A 38 -8.37 4.91 -11.63
N GLU A 39 -7.76 4.10 -10.78
CA GLU A 39 -8.33 3.72 -9.49
C GLU A 39 -7.33 4.02 -8.37
N THR A 40 -7.86 4.43 -7.22
CA THR A 40 -7.10 4.55 -5.97
C THR A 40 -7.35 3.36 -5.05
N LEU A 41 -6.41 3.06 -4.16
CA LEU A 41 -6.56 1.95 -3.19
C LEU A 41 -7.76 2.14 -2.26
N PHE A 42 -7.96 3.36 -1.75
CA PHE A 42 -9.05 3.70 -0.83
C PHE A 42 -9.58 5.13 -1.10
N SER A 43 -10.64 5.52 -0.37
CA SER A 43 -11.23 6.86 -0.50
C SER A 43 -10.28 7.96 0.01
N SER A 44 -10.17 9.05 -0.74
CA SER A 44 -9.42 10.24 -0.31
C SER A 44 -9.97 10.89 0.97
N ASP A 45 -11.20 10.58 1.38
CA ASP A 45 -11.81 11.13 2.60
C ASP A 45 -11.10 10.69 3.88
N LEU A 46 -10.31 9.61 3.81
CA LEU A 46 -9.46 9.14 4.91
C LEU A 46 -8.14 9.91 5.01
N ILE A 47 -7.84 10.80 4.06
CA ILE A 47 -6.68 11.68 4.13
C ILE A 47 -7.05 12.94 4.91
N SER A 48 -6.31 13.22 5.99
CA SER A 48 -6.53 14.42 6.79
C SER A 48 -6.34 15.70 5.96
N SER A 49 -7.38 16.53 5.92
CA SER A 49 -7.34 17.85 5.26
C SER A 49 -6.29 18.77 5.87
N GLU A 50 -6.05 18.65 7.19
CA GLU A 50 -5.01 19.41 7.89
C GLU A 50 -3.61 18.99 7.43
N VAL A 51 -3.38 17.68 7.26
CA VAL A 51 -2.11 17.16 6.74
C VAL A 51 -1.89 17.60 5.30
N GLN A 52 -2.92 17.50 4.46
CA GLN A 52 -2.88 17.94 3.07
C GLN A 52 -2.60 19.45 2.97
N ALA A 53 -3.20 20.29 3.82
CA ALA A 53 -2.94 21.73 3.86
C ALA A 53 -1.52 22.08 4.36
N ALA A 54 -0.90 21.21 5.15
CA ALA A 54 0.41 21.43 5.73
C ALA A 54 1.60 20.95 4.87
N LEU A 55 1.32 20.45 3.66
CA LEU A 55 2.34 20.10 2.67
C LEU A 55 2.94 21.35 2.00
N PRO A 56 4.18 21.25 1.48
CA PRO A 56 4.75 22.31 0.66
C PRO A 56 3.86 22.60 -0.57
N LYS A 57 3.88 23.85 -1.05
CA LYS A 57 3.05 24.29 -2.18
C LYS A 57 3.19 23.34 -3.38
N GLY A 58 2.05 23.01 -3.99
CA GLY A 58 1.97 22.15 -5.17
C GLY A 58 2.14 20.65 -4.91
N HIS A 59 2.47 20.24 -3.68
CA HIS A 59 2.52 18.83 -3.31
C HIS A 59 1.15 18.33 -2.89
N THR A 60 0.89 17.05 -3.15
CA THR A 60 -0.35 16.38 -2.71
C THR A 60 -0.03 15.11 -1.94
N ILE A 61 -0.87 14.74 -0.98
CA ILE A 61 -0.87 13.42 -0.33
C ILE A 61 -2.18 12.75 -0.66
N ARG A 62 -2.11 11.54 -1.21
CA ARG A 62 -3.30 10.82 -1.68
C ARG A 62 -3.09 9.31 -1.57
N PRO A 63 -4.16 8.51 -1.64
CA PRO A 63 -4.01 7.06 -1.76
C PRO A 63 -3.19 6.68 -3.00
N LEU A 64 -2.48 5.55 -2.94
CA LEU A 64 -1.78 4.97 -4.08
C LEU A 64 -2.78 4.72 -5.23
N SER A 65 -2.34 4.99 -6.44
CA SER A 65 -3.09 4.82 -7.70
C SER A 65 -2.53 3.68 -8.55
N SER A 66 -3.38 3.07 -9.36
CA SER A 66 -2.99 2.06 -10.36
C SER A 66 -2.02 2.60 -11.42
N GLU A 67 -1.92 3.93 -11.59
CA GLU A 67 -0.98 4.57 -12.51
C GLU A 67 0.36 4.96 -11.86
N ASP A 68 0.51 4.81 -10.54
CA ASP A 68 1.70 5.32 -9.84
C ASP A 68 2.98 4.53 -10.12
N TYR A 69 2.86 3.36 -10.76
CA TYR A 69 3.99 2.63 -11.34
C TYR A 69 4.84 3.54 -12.23
N GLU A 70 4.21 4.24 -13.19
CA GLU A 70 4.91 5.11 -14.14
C GLU A 70 5.40 6.42 -13.48
N LYS A 71 4.83 6.76 -12.32
CA LYS A 71 5.18 7.96 -11.55
C LYS A 71 6.33 7.75 -10.59
N GLY A 72 6.96 6.57 -10.60
CA GLY A 72 8.16 6.25 -9.81
C GLY A 72 7.86 5.77 -8.40
N PHE A 73 6.69 5.16 -8.16
CA PHE A 73 6.37 4.61 -6.84
C PHE A 73 7.41 3.59 -6.37
N LEU A 74 7.81 2.65 -7.24
CA LEU A 74 8.82 1.64 -6.89
C LEU A 74 10.20 2.27 -6.66
N ASP A 75 10.56 3.29 -7.45
CA ASP A 75 11.83 4.02 -7.29
C ASP A 75 11.95 4.63 -5.89
N VAL A 76 10.87 5.21 -5.37
CA VAL A 76 10.86 5.79 -4.00
C VAL A 76 11.12 4.73 -2.94
N LEU A 77 10.55 3.51 -3.08
CA LEU A 77 10.76 2.45 -2.08
C LEU A 77 12.21 1.96 -2.01
N THR A 78 13.01 2.15 -3.08
CA THR A 78 14.42 1.75 -3.10
C THR A 78 15.30 2.48 -2.09
N VAL A 79 14.85 3.63 -1.56
CA VAL A 79 15.60 4.32 -0.49
C VAL A 79 15.49 3.61 0.85
N LEU A 80 14.50 2.74 1.02
CA LEU A 80 14.22 2.01 2.25
C LEU A 80 14.89 0.63 2.23
N THR A 81 14.67 -0.15 1.16
CA THR A 81 15.14 -1.53 1.07
C THR A 81 15.19 -2.04 -0.39
N THR A 82 15.59 -3.29 -0.58
CA THR A 82 15.56 -3.98 -1.86
C THR A 82 14.11 -4.19 -2.33
N VAL A 83 13.76 -3.66 -3.51
CA VAL A 83 12.45 -3.86 -4.15
C VAL A 83 12.49 -5.00 -5.18
N GLY A 84 13.58 -5.08 -5.96
CA GLY A 84 13.73 -6.02 -7.08
C GLY A 84 13.12 -5.50 -8.40
N ASP A 85 13.21 -6.32 -9.44
CA ASP A 85 12.72 -5.99 -10.79
C ASP A 85 11.25 -6.41 -10.95
N MET A 86 10.34 -5.51 -10.58
CA MET A 86 8.89 -5.74 -10.68
C MET A 86 8.34 -5.13 -11.98
N SER A 87 7.68 -5.95 -12.79
CA SER A 87 6.95 -5.47 -13.96
C SER A 87 5.66 -4.73 -13.58
N LYS A 88 5.16 -3.88 -14.48
CA LYS A 88 3.86 -3.20 -14.31
C LYS A 88 2.71 -4.18 -14.05
N ALA A 89 2.72 -5.34 -14.69
CA ALA A 89 1.69 -6.36 -14.50
C ALA A 89 1.68 -6.89 -13.06
N GLN A 90 2.86 -7.19 -12.51
CA GLN A 90 3.02 -7.63 -11.11
C GLN A 90 2.63 -6.53 -10.11
N PHE A 91 2.99 -5.27 -10.42
CA PHE A 91 2.54 -4.13 -9.62
C PHE A 91 1.01 -4.03 -9.58
N LEU A 92 0.35 -4.15 -10.75
CA LEU A 92 -1.11 -4.06 -10.85
C LEU A 92 -1.81 -5.24 -10.15
N GLU A 93 -1.27 -6.45 -10.28
CA GLU A 93 -1.75 -7.62 -9.53
C GLU A 93 -1.71 -7.36 -8.02
N ARG A 94 -0.58 -6.88 -7.49
CA ARG A 94 -0.46 -6.50 -6.08
C ARG A 94 -1.41 -5.35 -5.71
N PHE A 95 -1.51 -4.33 -6.55
CA PHE A 95 -2.38 -3.18 -6.32
C PHE A 95 -3.84 -3.62 -6.16
N TYR A 96 -4.36 -4.47 -7.05
CA TYR A 96 -5.75 -4.93 -6.97
C TYR A 96 -5.98 -5.87 -5.80
N TYR A 97 -5.00 -6.69 -5.41
CA TYR A 97 -5.07 -7.43 -4.16
C TYR A 97 -5.23 -6.50 -2.95
N LEU A 98 -4.38 -5.47 -2.84
CA LEU A 98 -4.46 -4.50 -1.74
C LEU A 98 -5.77 -3.70 -1.78
N LYS A 99 -6.26 -3.37 -2.99
CA LYS A 99 -7.54 -2.67 -3.16
C LYS A 99 -8.72 -3.52 -2.70
N ALA A 100 -8.74 -4.81 -3.01
CA ALA A 100 -9.77 -5.74 -2.51
C ALA A 100 -9.74 -5.86 -0.98
N HIS A 101 -8.57 -5.61 -0.38
CA HIS A 101 -8.34 -5.59 1.07
C HIS A 101 -8.17 -4.17 1.63
N ASN A 102 -8.79 -3.16 1.02
CA ASN A 102 -8.70 -1.74 1.45
C ASN A 102 -9.47 -1.41 2.75
N HIS A 103 -9.87 -2.43 3.48
CA HIS A 103 -10.35 -2.40 4.86
C HIS A 103 -9.23 -2.78 5.85
N GLU A 104 -8.08 -3.23 5.36
CA GLU A 104 -6.87 -3.59 6.09
C GLU A 104 -5.66 -2.78 5.64
N TYR A 105 -5.45 -2.67 4.32
CA TYR A 105 -4.26 -2.04 3.75
C TYR A 105 -4.54 -0.63 3.25
N PHE A 106 -3.78 0.33 3.76
CA PHE A 106 -3.88 1.74 3.36
C PHE A 106 -2.50 2.27 2.99
N THR A 107 -2.13 2.15 1.71
CA THR A 107 -0.90 2.77 1.18
C THR A 107 -1.21 4.14 0.58
N LEU A 108 -0.51 5.16 1.05
CA LEU A 108 -0.59 6.52 0.55
C LEU A 108 0.76 7.00 0.01
N VAL A 109 0.69 8.03 -0.83
CA VAL A 109 1.85 8.61 -1.51
C VAL A 109 1.82 10.13 -1.40
N ILE A 110 3.01 10.74 -1.42
CA ILE A 110 3.19 12.17 -1.67
C ILE A 110 3.63 12.34 -3.12
N VAL A 111 2.92 13.21 -3.84
CA VAL A 111 3.20 13.58 -5.23
C VAL A 111 3.77 14.99 -5.29
N SER A 112 4.86 15.18 -6.05
CA SER A 112 5.45 16.49 -6.32
C SER A 112 4.65 17.30 -7.36
N PRO A 113 4.92 18.60 -7.52
CA PRO A 113 4.32 19.42 -8.58
C PRO A 113 4.58 18.91 -10.01
N GLU A 114 5.64 18.13 -10.20
CA GLU A 114 6.03 17.50 -11.46
C GLU A 114 5.36 16.13 -11.70
N ASP A 115 4.33 15.80 -10.92
CA ASP A 115 3.56 14.54 -10.98
C ASP A 115 4.42 13.27 -10.75
N ARG A 116 5.44 13.39 -9.89
CA ARG A 116 6.29 12.27 -9.46
C ARG A 116 5.96 11.85 -8.04
N ILE A 117 5.94 10.55 -7.77
CA ILE A 117 5.91 10.05 -6.40
C ILE A 117 7.26 10.36 -5.75
N ILE A 118 7.21 10.97 -4.57
CA ILE A 118 8.41 11.37 -3.82
C ILE A 118 8.38 10.92 -2.35
N GLY A 119 7.29 10.29 -1.93
CA GLY A 119 7.17 9.69 -0.62
C GLY A 119 6.05 8.68 -0.59
N ALA A 120 6.18 7.66 0.25
CA ALA A 120 5.22 6.58 0.42
C ALA A 120 5.18 6.13 1.87
N GLY A 121 4.05 5.53 2.25
CA GLY A 121 3.88 4.85 3.52
C GLY A 121 2.59 4.06 3.56
N THR A 122 2.60 2.99 4.34
CA THR A 122 1.46 2.08 4.51
C THR A 122 1.04 2.04 5.96
N ILE A 123 -0.25 1.91 6.22
CA ILE A 123 -0.75 1.40 7.50
C ILE A 123 -1.58 0.13 7.25
N PHE A 124 -1.24 -0.94 7.95
CA PHE A 124 -1.97 -2.20 7.97
C PHE A 124 -2.80 -2.30 9.26
N ILE A 125 -4.10 -2.56 9.13
CA ILE A 125 -5.04 -2.62 10.25
C ILE A 125 -5.29 -4.08 10.64
N GLU A 126 -4.64 -4.51 11.71
CA GLU A 126 -4.77 -5.85 12.25
C GLU A 126 -5.97 -5.95 13.19
N ARG A 127 -6.79 -7.00 13.02
CA ARG A 127 -7.88 -7.37 13.93
C ARG A 127 -7.35 -8.30 15.01
N LYS A 128 -7.67 -8.03 16.27
CA LYS A 128 -7.27 -8.87 17.41
C LYS A 128 -8.48 -9.28 18.22
N PHE A 129 -8.43 -10.43 18.89
CA PHE A 129 -9.42 -10.79 19.92
C PHE A 129 -9.23 -10.01 21.23
N ILE A 130 -7.97 -9.74 21.58
CA ILE A 130 -7.62 -8.95 22.77
C ILE A 130 -8.11 -7.50 22.65
N HIS A 131 -8.16 -6.79 23.78
CA HIS A 131 -8.73 -5.44 23.86
C HIS A 131 -10.18 -5.36 23.32
N ASN A 132 -10.99 -6.39 23.63
CA ASN A 132 -12.39 -6.47 23.23
C ASN A 132 -12.59 -6.39 21.71
N ASN A 133 -11.99 -7.32 20.97
CA ASN A 133 -11.96 -7.32 19.51
C ASN A 133 -11.30 -6.06 18.93
N GLY A 134 -10.22 -5.58 19.56
CA GLY A 134 -9.58 -4.31 19.23
C GLY A 134 -8.79 -4.35 17.91
N LEU A 135 -8.52 -3.16 17.37
CA LEU A 135 -7.73 -2.97 16.15
C LEU A 135 -6.37 -2.35 16.46
N VAL A 136 -5.31 -2.82 15.78
CA VAL A 136 -3.97 -2.21 15.82
C VAL A 136 -3.56 -1.76 14.43
N GLY A 137 -3.08 -0.53 14.31
CA GLY A 137 -2.47 -0.05 13.09
C GLY A 137 -0.96 -0.30 13.11
N HIS A 138 -0.42 -0.92 12.07
CA HIS A 138 1.01 -1.14 11.87
C HIS A 138 1.47 -0.25 10.72
N ILE A 139 2.34 0.72 11.02
CA ILE A 139 2.92 1.58 9.99
C ILE A 139 4.11 0.86 9.36
N GLU A 140 4.08 0.75 8.04
CA GLU A 140 5.06 0.02 7.23
C GLU A 140 5.54 0.88 6.06
N ASP A 141 6.67 0.47 5.46
CA ASP A 141 7.18 0.97 4.17
C ASP A 141 7.30 2.50 4.06
N ILE A 142 7.77 3.16 5.12
CA ILE A 142 7.99 4.61 5.13
C ILE A 142 9.21 4.96 4.28
N ALA A 143 8.99 5.64 3.15
CA ALA A 143 10.03 6.06 2.25
C ALA A 143 9.83 7.51 1.79
N VAL A 144 10.92 8.27 1.68
CA VAL A 144 10.94 9.62 1.10
C VAL A 144 12.18 9.75 0.24
N ASP A 145 11.99 10.18 -1.02
CA ASP A 145 13.07 10.41 -1.98
C ASP A 145 14.20 11.22 -1.33
N LYS A 146 15.45 10.78 -1.54
CA LYS A 146 16.64 11.35 -0.87
C LYS A 146 16.77 12.87 -1.08
N ASN A 147 16.40 13.38 -2.26
CA ASN A 147 16.45 14.80 -2.60
C ASN A 147 15.28 15.62 -2.02
N GLN A 148 14.32 14.93 -1.41
CA GLN A 148 13.11 15.50 -0.81
C GLN A 148 13.09 15.36 0.72
N GLN A 149 14.10 14.69 1.30
CA GLN A 149 14.27 14.58 2.75
C GLN A 149 14.55 15.95 3.40
N GLY A 150 14.31 16.04 4.71
CA GLY A 150 14.43 17.30 5.47
C GLY A 150 13.26 18.28 5.28
N LYS A 151 12.38 18.08 4.29
CA LYS A 151 11.23 18.96 3.96
C LYS A 151 9.93 18.60 4.69
N LYS A 152 10.04 17.88 5.82
CA LYS A 152 8.90 17.40 6.65
C LYS A 152 7.93 16.44 5.95
N LEU A 153 8.25 15.91 4.76
CA LEU A 153 7.37 14.99 4.03
C LEU A 153 7.12 13.69 4.81
N GLY A 154 8.16 13.07 5.37
CA GLY A 154 8.01 11.88 6.22
C GLY A 154 7.11 12.13 7.43
N LEU A 155 7.23 13.31 8.07
CA LEU A 155 6.33 13.71 9.15
C LEU A 155 4.87 13.77 8.68
N ARG A 156 4.59 14.27 7.47
CA ARG A 156 3.22 14.32 6.92
C ARG A 156 2.68 12.93 6.62
N ILE A 157 3.50 12.03 6.10
CA ILE A 157 3.13 10.61 5.90
C ILE A 157 2.71 10.00 7.24
N ILE A 158 3.54 10.11 8.27
CA ILE A 158 3.24 9.56 9.59
C ILE A 158 1.97 10.16 10.20
N GLN A 159 1.76 11.48 10.06
CA GLN A 159 0.54 12.14 10.54
C GLN A 159 -0.71 11.62 9.82
N ALA A 160 -0.66 11.43 8.49
CA ALA A 160 -1.77 10.87 7.73
C ALA A 160 -2.07 9.42 8.14
N LEU A 161 -1.04 8.58 8.28
CA LEU A 161 -1.22 7.18 8.69
C LEU A 161 -1.79 7.07 10.11
N LYS A 162 -1.32 7.89 11.06
CA LYS A 162 -1.91 7.99 12.41
C LYS A 162 -3.37 8.43 12.35
N HIS A 163 -3.71 9.37 11.46
CA HIS A 163 -5.10 9.80 11.27
C HIS A 163 -5.98 8.65 10.78
N ILE A 164 -5.51 7.88 9.78
CA ILE A 164 -6.21 6.70 9.28
C ILE A 164 -6.42 5.69 10.41
N GLY A 165 -5.37 5.32 11.15
CA GLY A 165 -5.49 4.38 12.28
C GLY A 165 -6.49 4.85 13.35
N ALA A 166 -6.50 6.14 13.68
CA ALA A 166 -7.49 6.68 14.61
C ALA A 166 -8.92 6.63 14.03
N LYS A 167 -9.10 6.95 12.75
CA LYS A 167 -10.40 6.94 12.06
C LYS A 167 -10.96 5.53 11.86
N THR A 168 -10.12 4.52 11.69
CA THR A 168 -10.54 3.11 11.59
C THR A 168 -10.85 2.49 12.95
N GLY A 169 -10.55 3.18 14.06
CA GLY A 169 -10.85 2.72 15.41
C GLY A 169 -9.72 1.93 16.06
N CYS A 170 -8.47 2.07 15.58
CA CYS A 170 -7.32 1.46 16.26
C CYS A 170 -7.14 2.04 17.66
N TYR A 171 -6.93 1.15 18.64
CA TYR A 171 -6.62 1.57 20.01
C TYR A 171 -5.15 1.99 20.16
N LYS A 172 -4.28 1.57 19.22
CA LYS A 172 -2.91 2.03 19.09
C LYS A 172 -2.42 1.91 17.65
N VAL A 173 -1.39 2.69 17.32
CA VAL A 173 -0.61 2.57 16.09
C VAL A 173 0.85 2.30 16.49
N ILE A 174 1.49 1.33 15.86
CA ILE A 174 2.87 0.92 16.12
C ILE A 174 3.70 0.89 14.84
N LEU A 175 5.02 0.88 15.00
CA LEU A 175 6.01 0.70 13.96
C LEU A 175 7.32 0.26 14.61
N ASP A 176 8.18 -0.36 13.81
CA ASP A 176 9.55 -0.66 14.16
C ASP A 176 10.51 0.28 13.42
N CYS A 177 11.66 0.59 14.03
CA CYS A 177 12.66 1.46 13.42
C CYS A 177 14.06 1.22 13.98
N SER A 178 15.08 1.58 13.20
CA SER A 178 16.46 1.63 13.67
C SER A 178 16.67 2.70 14.75
N GLU A 179 17.65 2.51 15.62
CA GLU A 179 18.01 3.47 16.68
C GLU A 179 18.27 4.89 16.13
N GLU A 180 18.85 5.00 14.94
CA GLU A 180 19.12 6.28 14.27
C GLU A 180 17.85 7.07 13.95
N ASN A 181 16.73 6.37 13.71
CA ASN A 181 15.46 6.97 13.33
C ASN A 181 14.53 7.21 14.53
N VAL A 182 14.86 6.71 15.72
CA VAL A 182 14.06 6.94 16.95
C VAL A 182 13.76 8.43 17.17
N PRO A 183 14.72 9.38 17.06
CA PRO A 183 14.44 10.81 17.27
C PRO A 183 13.45 11.39 16.25
N PHE A 184 13.35 10.81 15.05
CA PHE A 184 12.35 11.22 14.06
C PHE A 184 10.94 10.76 14.49
N TYR A 185 10.80 9.51 14.95
CA TYR A 185 9.51 8.98 15.38
C TYR A 185 9.01 9.59 16.70
N GLU A 186 9.92 9.93 17.63
CA GLU A 186 9.58 10.71 18.82
C GLU A 186 9.03 12.10 18.46
N LYS A 187 9.63 12.79 17.47
CA LYS A 187 9.09 14.05 16.93
C LYS A 187 7.72 13.88 16.26
N CYS A 188 7.39 12.67 15.80
CA CYS A 188 6.07 12.32 15.28
C CYS A 188 5.06 11.95 16.40
N GLY A 189 5.49 11.99 17.66
CA GLY A 189 4.69 11.68 18.85
C GLY A 189 4.56 10.18 19.14
N PHE A 190 5.53 9.37 18.72
CA PHE A 190 5.68 7.98 19.19
C PHE A 190 6.53 7.94 20.46
N THR A 191 6.51 6.80 21.15
CA THR A 191 7.34 6.52 22.32
C THR A 191 7.90 5.12 22.20
N ARG A 192 9.18 4.93 22.53
CA ARG A 192 9.81 3.61 22.58
C ARG A 192 9.09 2.71 23.60
N LYS A 193 8.81 1.46 23.22
CA LYS A 193 8.12 0.48 24.07
C LYS A 193 8.87 -0.85 24.12
N GLU A 194 8.84 -1.58 23.02
CA GLU A 194 9.34 -2.95 22.93
C GLU A 194 10.52 -3.08 21.96
N HIS A 195 11.04 -4.29 21.81
CA HIS A 195 12.11 -4.63 20.86
C HIS A 195 11.55 -5.42 19.67
N GLU A 196 11.94 -5.03 18.45
CA GLU A 196 11.70 -5.82 17.25
C GLU A 196 12.63 -7.05 17.27
N MET A 197 12.06 -8.22 16.96
CA MET A 197 12.80 -9.48 16.86
C MET A 197 12.54 -10.08 15.47
N VAL A 198 13.58 -10.42 14.74
CA VAL A 198 13.48 -10.96 13.38
C VAL A 198 14.01 -12.39 13.31
N TRP A 199 13.27 -13.26 12.61
CA TRP A 199 13.75 -14.56 12.16
C TRP A 199 13.57 -14.63 10.64
N TYR A 200 14.69 -14.56 9.92
CA TYR A 200 14.68 -14.67 8.46
C TYR A 200 14.47 -16.13 8.05
N ILE A 201 13.48 -16.36 7.19
CA ILE A 201 13.13 -17.68 6.66
C ILE A 201 14.27 -18.16 5.74
N PRO A 202 14.86 -19.35 5.96
CA PRO A 202 15.83 -19.93 5.05
C PRO A 202 15.28 -20.15 3.63
N ASP A 203 16.10 -19.90 2.61
CA ASP A 203 15.70 -19.94 1.19
C ASP A 203 15.27 -21.34 0.70
N ASP A 204 15.65 -22.41 1.40
CA ASP A 204 15.41 -23.82 1.05
C ASP A 204 14.08 -24.37 1.58
N ILE A 205 13.30 -23.58 2.31
CA ILE A 205 12.00 -24.02 2.86
C ILE A 205 10.94 -24.12 1.76
N SER A 206 10.26 -25.27 1.70
CA SER A 206 9.14 -25.49 0.78
C SER A 206 7.92 -24.64 1.15
N LYS A 207 7.33 -23.96 0.16
CA LYS A 207 6.14 -23.13 0.34
C LYS A 207 4.87 -23.97 0.24
N ALA A 208 3.98 -23.85 1.22
CA ALA A 208 2.63 -24.37 1.09
C ALA A 208 1.90 -23.65 -0.04
N LYS A 209 1.10 -24.38 -0.82
CA LYS A 209 0.14 -23.78 -1.74
C LYS A 209 -1.10 -23.43 -0.92
N LEU A 210 -1.22 -22.17 -0.56
CA LEU A 210 -2.43 -21.60 0.05
C LEU A 210 -3.30 -21.01 -1.05
#